data_AF-A0A6P0YQV7-F1
#
_entry.id   AF-A0A6P0YQV7-F1
#
_cell.length_a   1.000
_cell.length_b   1.000
_cell.length_c   1.000
_cell.angle_alpha   90.00
_cell.angle_beta   90.00
_cell.angle_gamma   90.00
#
_symmetry.space_group_name_H-M   'P 1'
#
loop_
_entity.id
_entity.type
_entity.pdbx_description
1 polymer ?
#
loop_
_entity_poly.entity_id
_entity_poly.type
_entity_poly.pdbx_seq_one_letter_code
_entity_poly.pdbx_strand_id
1 'polypeptide(L)'
;KRNLWSDHGLLVYSIVFVKPGSIPRTSSGKIRRYTCQQQFVEGTLTVVNDWCQNPQHRQQFRSLQRDLAALLTQIKQSRSQATS
;
A
#
# COMPACT_ATOMS: atom_id res chain seq x y z
N LYS A 1 14.72 -20.21 -17.81
CA LYS A 1 14.07 -19.26 -16.88
C LYS A 1 13.15 -18.38 -17.73
N ARG A 2 11.82 -18.50 -17.62
CA ARG A 2 10.87 -17.65 -18.35
C ARG A 2 10.61 -16.39 -17.53
N ASN A 3 10.82 -15.23 -18.13
CA ASN A 3 10.64 -13.89 -17.55
C ASN A 3 9.43 -13.22 -18.23
N LEU A 4 8.60 -12.56 -17.42
CA LEU A 4 7.32 -11.95 -17.86
C LEU A 4 7.46 -10.97 -19.05
N TRP A 5 8.63 -10.35 -19.17
CA TRP A 5 8.93 -9.41 -20.24
C TRP A 5 9.09 -10.07 -21.61
N SER A 6 9.79 -11.21 -21.69
CA SER A 6 10.13 -11.85 -22.97
C SER A 6 8.94 -12.52 -23.64
N ASP A 7 7.96 -12.99 -22.88
CA ASP A 7 6.80 -13.72 -23.43
C ASP A 7 5.56 -12.83 -23.66
N HIS A 8 5.46 -11.67 -22.98
CA HIS A 8 4.24 -10.84 -23.00
C HIS A 8 4.46 -9.34 -23.21
N GLY A 9 5.69 -8.85 -23.26
CA GLY A 9 5.98 -7.42 -23.44
C GLY A 9 5.51 -6.53 -22.29
N LEU A 10 5.14 -7.12 -21.14
CA LEU A 10 4.60 -6.40 -19.98
C LEU A 10 5.66 -6.28 -18.89
N LEU A 11 5.87 -5.06 -18.42
CA LEU A 11 6.69 -4.76 -17.24
C LEU A 11 5.83 -4.81 -15.98
N VAL A 12 6.30 -5.53 -14.97
CA VAL A 12 5.63 -5.58 -13.67
C VAL A 12 5.87 -4.25 -12.96
N TYR A 13 4.80 -3.53 -12.66
CA TYR A 13 4.89 -2.25 -11.94
C TYR A 13 4.99 -2.42 -10.42
N SER A 14 4.25 -3.39 -9.86
CA SER A 14 4.16 -3.60 -8.41
C SER A 14 3.85 -5.06 -8.09
N ILE A 15 4.40 -5.55 -6.99
CA ILE A 15 4.16 -6.87 -6.41
C ILE A 15 3.89 -6.68 -4.92
N VAL A 16 2.76 -7.19 -4.43
CA VAL A 16 2.36 -7.08 -3.03
C VAL A 16 2.05 -8.46 -2.47
N PHE A 17 2.76 -8.83 -1.41
CA PHE A 17 2.46 -10.00 -0.60
C PHE A 17 1.51 -9.60 0.50
N VAL A 18 0.38 -10.30 0.61
CA VAL A 18 -0.64 -10.02 1.62
C VAL A 18 -0.82 -11.20 2.56
N LYS A 19 -1.33 -10.93 3.76
CA LYS A 19 -1.63 -11.98 4.75
C LYS A 19 -2.59 -13.03 4.16
N PRO A 20 -2.36 -14.35 4.34
CA PRO A 20 -3.31 -15.37 3.90
C PRO A 20 -4.71 -15.11 4.44
N GLY A 21 -5.72 -15.29 3.59
CA GLY A 21 -7.13 -15.04 3.94
C GLY A 21 -7.57 -13.57 3.93
N SER A 22 -6.67 -12.60 3.68
CA SER A 22 -7.04 -11.17 3.64
C SER A 22 -7.53 -10.69 2.26
N ILE A 23 -7.32 -11.47 1.20
CA ILE A 23 -7.79 -11.09 -0.14
C ILE A 23 -9.32 -11.15 -0.18
N PRO A 24 -10.01 -10.07 -0.60
CA PRO A 24 -11.45 -10.04 -0.73
C PRO A 24 -11.97 -11.15 -1.67
N ARG A 25 -12.98 -11.91 -1.23
CA ARG A 25 -13.60 -12.99 -1.99
C ARG A 25 -15.12 -12.85 -2.10
N THR A 26 -15.70 -13.46 -3.14
CA THR A 26 -17.14 -13.64 -3.29
C THR A 26 -17.64 -14.72 -2.32
N SER A 27 -18.95 -14.82 -2.14
CA SER A 27 -19.57 -15.92 -1.36
C SER A 27 -19.17 -17.30 -1.92
N SER A 28 -18.95 -17.40 -3.23
CA SER A 28 -18.45 -18.61 -3.90
C SER A 28 -16.93 -18.80 -3.83
N GLY A 29 -16.20 -17.99 -3.05
CA GLY A 29 -14.75 -18.10 -2.87
C GLY A 29 -13.88 -17.52 -3.99
N LYS A 30 -14.45 -16.91 -5.04
CA LYS A 30 -13.68 -16.28 -6.13
C LYS A 30 -13.07 -14.96 -5.64
N ILE A 31 -11.88 -14.61 -6.12
CA ILE A 31 -11.26 -13.32 -5.80
C ILE A 31 -12.12 -12.17 -6.34
N ARG A 32 -12.49 -11.23 -5.47
CA ARG A 32 -13.12 -9.94 -5.86
C ARG A 32 -12.03 -8.97 -6.30
N ARG A 33 -11.60 -9.11 -7.56
CA ARG A 33 -10.48 -8.32 -8.11
C ARG A 33 -10.69 -6.80 -8.00
N TYR A 34 -11.92 -6.33 -8.21
CA TYR A 34 -12.25 -4.91 -8.09
C TYR A 34 -12.00 -4.37 -6.68
N THR A 35 -12.52 -5.04 -5.65
CA THR A 35 -12.28 -4.65 -4.25
C THR A 35 -10.80 -4.74 -3.90
N CYS A 36 -10.11 -5.78 -4.36
CA CYS A 36 -8.66 -5.91 -4.17
C CYS A 36 -7.88 -4.75 -4.82
N GLN A 37 -8.28 -4.32 -6.02
CA GLN A 37 -7.70 -3.17 -6.72
C GLN A 37 -7.93 -1.87 -5.95
N GLN A 38 -9.16 -1.63 -5.46
CA GLN A 38 -9.46 -0.45 -4.63
C GLN A 38 -8.57 -0.44 -3.39
N GLN A 39 -8.49 -1.56 -2.67
CA GLN A 39 -7.66 -1.67 -1.48
C GLN A 39 -6.17 -1.48 -1.77
N PHE A 40 -5.69 -1.93 -2.94
CA PHE A 40 -4.32 -1.69 -3.37
C PHE A 40 -4.05 -0.20 -3.59
N VAL A 41 -4.94 0.51 -4.29
CA VAL A 41 -4.82 1.94 -4.57
C VAL A 41 -4.84 2.75 -3.27
N GLU A 42 -5.82 2.46 -2.41
CA GLU A 42 -6.00 3.08 -1.09
C GLU A 42 -4.87 2.73 -0.10
N GLY A 43 -4.13 1.64 -0.36
CA GLY A 43 -3.09 1.15 0.54
C GLY A 43 -3.65 0.52 1.82
N THR A 44 -4.84 -0.09 1.72
CA THR A 44 -5.57 -0.71 2.83
C THR A 44 -5.47 -2.25 2.85
N LEU A 45 -4.77 -2.85 1.88
CA LEU A 45 -4.41 -4.26 1.91
C LEU A 45 -3.57 -4.59 3.16
N THR A 46 -3.78 -5.79 3.73
CA THR A 46 -2.94 -6.31 4.82
C THR A 46 -1.61 -6.83 4.25
N VAL A 47 -0.67 -5.92 4.00
CA VAL A 47 0.60 -6.21 3.36
C VAL A 47 1.62 -6.81 4.33
N VAL A 48 2.28 -7.89 3.90
CA VAL A 48 3.42 -8.52 4.57
C VAL A 48 4.73 -7.94 4.01
N ASN A 49 4.83 -7.82 2.70
CA ASN A 49 5.95 -7.18 2.01
C ASN A 49 5.53 -6.72 0.61
N ASP A 50 6.26 -5.78 0.04
CA ASP A 50 5.99 -5.28 -1.29
C ASP A 50 7.25 -4.85 -2.05
N TRP A 51 7.09 -4.80 -3.37
CA TRP A 51 8.00 -4.17 -4.29
C TRP A 51 7.18 -3.32 -5.26
N CYS A 52 7.66 -2.13 -5.60
CA CYS A 52 7.05 -1.26 -6.60
C CYS A 52 8.13 -0.49 -7.33
N GLN A 53 7.93 -0.29 -8.64
CA GLN A 53 8.83 0.51 -9.47
C GLN A 53 8.95 1.94 -8.94
N ASN A 54 7.87 2.52 -8.39
CA ASN A 54 7.91 3.78 -7.66
C ASN A 54 7.95 3.51 -6.13
N PRO A 55 9.07 3.82 -5.44
CA PRO A 55 9.20 3.62 -3.99
C PRO A 55 8.12 4.32 -3.15
N GLN A 56 7.54 5.43 -3.63
CA GLN A 56 6.51 6.17 -2.90
C GLN A 56 5.23 5.37 -2.68
N HIS A 57 4.96 4.36 -3.52
CA HIS A 57 3.78 3.52 -3.36
C HIS A 57 4.00 2.36 -2.41
N ARG A 58 5.24 2.12 -1.95
CA ARG A 58 5.51 1.06 -0.98
C ARG A 58 4.84 1.36 0.35
N GLN A 59 4.35 0.32 1.02
CA GLN A 59 3.65 0.43 2.29
C GLN A 59 4.50 1.08 3.38
N GLN A 60 5.79 0.75 3.42
CA GLN A 60 6.72 1.38 4.36
C GLN A 60 6.79 2.91 4.16
N PHE A 61 6.85 3.37 2.90
CA PHE A 61 6.88 4.80 2.60
C PHE A 61 5.54 5.47 2.97
N ARG A 62 4.41 4.85 2.62
CA ARG A 62 3.07 5.35 2.97
C ARG A 62 2.89 5.48 4.49
N SER A 63 3.37 4.50 5.26
CA SER A 63 3.35 4.57 6.73
C SER A 63 4.18 5.73 7.23
N LEU A 64 5.44 5.83 6.79
CA LEU A 64 6.33 6.90 7.20
C LEU A 64 5.75 8.29 6.89
N GLN A 65 5.13 8.46 5.73
CA GLN A 65 4.46 9.70 5.35
C GLN A 65 3.31 10.05 6.31
N ARG A 66 2.54 9.06 6.76
CA ARG A 66 1.46 9.23 7.75
C ARG A 66 2.02 9.64 9.12
N ASP A 67 3.09 8.98 9.56
CA ASP A 67 3.73 9.23 10.84
C ASP A 67 4.33 10.65 10.89
N LEU A 68 4.98 11.08 9.80
CA LEU A 68 5.49 12.45 9.66
C LEU A 68 4.38 13.49 9.66
N ALA A 69 3.27 13.24 8.96
CA ALA A 69 2.13 14.15 8.95
C ALA A 69 1.50 14.30 10.36
N ALA A 70 1.41 13.20 11.11
CA ALA A 70 0.95 13.21 12.49
C ALA A 70 1.90 14.03 13.39
N LEU A 71 3.21 13.79 13.30
CA LEU A 71 4.22 14.51 14.08
C LEU A 71 4.20 16.02 13.81
N LEU A 72 4.11 16.42 12.54
CA LEU A 72 3.99 17.83 12.16
C LEU A 72 2.74 18.49 12.76
N THR A 73 1.64 17.75 12.83
CA THR A 73 0.39 18.23 13.42
C THR A 73 0.56 18.44 14.92
N GLN A 74 1.20 17.50 15.61
CA GLN A 74 1.50 17.59 17.05
C GLN A 74 2.41 18.77 17.38
N ILE A 75 3.51 18.97 16.63
CA ILE A 75 4.44 20.09 16.85
C ILE A 75 3.72 21.43 16.70
N LYS A 76 2.83 21.57 15.70
CA LYS A 76 2.04 22.78 15.51
C LYS A 76 1.12 23.04 16.70
N GLN A 77 0.44 22.01 17.21
CA GLN A 77 -0.45 22.13 18.36
C GLN A 77 0.31 22.52 19.64
N SER A 78 1.46 21.89 19.89
CA SER A 78 2.30 22.22 21.06
C SER A 78 2.82 23.65 21.04
N ARG A 79 3.14 24.19 19.86
CA ARG A 79 3.55 25.60 19.73
C ARG A 79 2.40 26.57 20.02
N SER A 80 1.20 26.28 19.55
CA SER A 80 0.01 27.13 19.81
C SER A 80 -0.38 27.17 21.29
N GLN A 81 -0.12 26.09 22.04
CA GLN A 81 -0.40 26.02 23.49
C GLN A 81 0.63 26.77 24.35
N ALA A 82 1.85 26.99 23.85
CA ALA A 82 2.92 27.67 24.59
C ALA A 82 2.90 29.21 24.46
N THR A 83 2.07 29.74 23.56
CA THR A 83 1.92 31.19 23.31
C THR A 83 0.66 31.81 23.94
N SER A 84 -0.08 31.04 24.75
CA SER A 84 -1.19 31.50 25.59
C SER A 84 -0.86 31.29 27.06
#